data_AF-A0A533YGG1-F1
#
_entry.id   AF-A0A533YGG1-F1
#
_cell.length_a   1.000
_cell.length_b   1.000
_cell.length_c   1.000
_cell.angle_alpha   90.00
_cell.angle_beta   90.00
_cell.angle_gamma   90.00
#
_symmetry.space_group_name_H-M   'P 1'
#
loop_
_entity.id
_entity.type
_entity.pdbx_description
1 polymer ?
#
loop_
_entity_poly.entity_id
_entity_poly.type
_entity_poly.pdbx_seq_one_letter_code
_entity_poly.pdbx_strand_id
1 'polypeptide(L)'
;MEGTEQPGPQPVESELPRELSLLDSTMINVGSMIGSGIFIVPATIALHLHSSLTVILIWTVGGIVSLFGALSVGELGTMMPKAGGQYVYLREAYGPIWGFLYGWAAFACINDLRPLSRILFPDESRGDDLRRNHIHRSSDRD
;
A
#
# COMPACT_ATOMS: atom_id res chain seq x y z
N MET A 1 30.92 -40.76 -34.14
CA MET A 1 30.14 -39.51 -34.15
C MET A 1 29.25 -39.56 -32.92
N GLU A 2 29.83 -39.25 -31.75
CA GLU A 2 29.07 -39.23 -30.50
C GLU A 2 29.04 -37.78 -30.07
N GLY A 3 27.95 -37.10 -30.46
CA GLY A 3 27.71 -35.72 -30.08
C GLY A 3 27.47 -35.68 -28.58
N THR A 4 28.42 -35.10 -27.85
CA THR A 4 28.25 -34.73 -26.46
C THR A 4 27.14 -33.68 -26.38
N GLU A 5 25.91 -34.09 -26.10
CA GLU A 5 24.84 -33.18 -25.70
C GLU A 5 25.26 -32.51 -24.39
N GLN A 6 25.81 -31.30 -24.50
CA GLN A 6 25.96 -30.40 -23.36
C GLN A 6 24.54 -30.06 -22.86
N PRO A 7 24.22 -30.30 -21.58
CA PRO A 7 22.96 -29.82 -21.01
C PRO A 7 22.97 -28.29 -21.11
N GLY A 8 21.96 -27.73 -21.77
CA GLY A 8 21.81 -26.27 -21.87
C GLY A 8 21.77 -25.62 -20.49
N PRO A 9 22.11 -24.32 -20.37
CA PRO A 9 22.11 -23.61 -19.10
C PRO A 9 20.76 -23.77 -18.41
N GLN A 10 20.74 -24.53 -17.31
CA GLN A 10 19.55 -24.62 -16.47
C GLN A 10 19.30 -23.21 -15.91
N PRO A 11 18.06 -22.69 -15.93
CA PRO A 11 17.75 -21.42 -15.30
C PRO A 11 18.14 -21.56 -13.83
N VAL A 12 19.19 -20.86 -13.40
CA VAL A 12 19.51 -20.75 -11.99
C VAL A 12 18.45 -19.83 -11.42
N GLU A 13 17.33 -20.41 -10.99
CA GLU A 13 16.33 -19.71 -10.20
C GLU A 13 17.06 -19.20 -8.96
N SER A 14 17.39 -17.91 -8.96
CA SER A 14 18.11 -17.29 -7.86
C SER A 14 17.16 -17.22 -6.67
N GLU A 15 17.15 -18.28 -5.86
CA GLU A 15 16.39 -18.29 -4.62
C GLU A 15 16.90 -17.14 -3.74
N LEU A 16 16.00 -16.20 -3.46
CA LEU A 16 16.29 -15.12 -2.53
C LEU A 16 16.65 -15.72 -1.18
N PRO A 17 17.76 -15.30 -0.55
CA PRO A 17 18.13 -15.81 0.76
C PRO A 17 17.04 -15.47 1.77
N ARG A 18 16.56 -16.48 2.50
CA ARG A 18 15.51 -16.34 3.51
C ARG A 18 16.10 -15.74 4.79
N GLU A 19 16.34 -14.44 4.76
CA GLU A 19 16.94 -13.71 5.89
C GLU A 19 15.92 -12.90 6.71
N LEU A 20 14.69 -12.74 6.21
CA LEU A 20 13.66 -11.97 6.89
C LEU A 20 13.21 -12.67 8.17
N SER A 21 13.53 -12.07 9.32
CA SER A 21 13.08 -12.53 10.62
C SER A 21 11.64 -12.09 10.92
N LEU A 22 11.06 -12.65 11.98
CA LEU A 22 9.74 -12.24 12.48
C LEU A 22 9.70 -10.76 12.86
N LEU A 23 10.78 -10.26 13.45
CA LEU A 23 10.90 -8.84 13.79
C LEU A 23 10.92 -7.96 12.54
N ASP A 24 11.73 -8.31 11.54
CA ASP A 24 11.82 -7.54 10.29
C ASP A 24 10.47 -7.47 9.58
N SER A 25 9.79 -8.63 9.48
CA SER A 25 8.46 -8.75 8.88
C SER A 25 7.42 -7.92 9.64
N THR A 26 7.46 -7.95 10.98
CA THR A 26 6.53 -7.19 11.83
C THR A 26 6.80 -5.69 11.73
N MET A 27 8.07 -5.26 11.72
CA MET A 27 8.44 -3.85 11.60
C MET A 27 8.02 -3.27 10.25
N ILE A 28 8.19 -4.03 9.17
CA ILE A 28 7.71 -3.62 7.82
C ILE A 28 6.19 -3.47 7.83
N ASN A 29 5.46 -4.41 8.43
CA ASN A 29 4.00 -4.35 8.51
C ASN A 29 3.53 -3.15 9.35
N VAL A 30 4.14 -2.92 10.52
CA VAL A 30 3.84 -1.76 11.38
C VAL A 30 4.12 -0.45 10.64
N GLY A 31 5.26 -0.35 9.94
CA GLY A 31 5.60 0.81 9.12
C GLY A 31 4.62 1.05 7.96
N SER A 32 4.05 -0.01 7.40
CA SER A 32 3.02 0.09 6.36
C SER A 32 1.65 0.51 6.91
N MET A 33 1.32 0.18 8.17
CA MET A 33 0.04 0.55 8.79
C MET A 33 0.01 2.01 9.26
N ILE A 34 1.14 2.53 9.76
CA ILE A 34 1.25 3.90 10.27
C ILE A 34 1.48 4.85 9.09
N GLY A 35 0.38 5.31 8.46
CA GLY A 35 0.39 6.31 7.39
C GLY A 35 -0.17 7.68 7.82
N SER A 36 -0.48 8.54 6.85
CA SER A 36 -1.12 9.85 7.08
C SER A 36 -2.51 9.76 7.71
N GLY A 37 -3.15 8.60 7.64
CA GLY A 37 -4.49 8.35 8.19
C GLY A 37 -4.61 8.60 9.69
N ILE A 38 -3.52 8.41 10.46
CA ILE A 38 -3.54 8.65 11.92
C ILE A 38 -3.75 10.13 12.29
N PHE A 39 -3.42 11.06 11.38
CA PHE A 39 -3.62 12.49 11.62
C PHE A 39 -4.98 12.99 11.14
N ILE A 40 -5.54 12.35 10.11
CA ILE A 40 -6.81 12.76 9.49
C ILE A 40 -7.99 12.17 10.25
N VAL A 41 -7.97 10.87 10.54
CA VAL A 41 -9.12 10.14 11.10
C VAL A 41 -9.56 10.67 12.47
N PRO A 42 -8.66 10.91 13.45
CA PRO A 42 -9.07 11.45 14.75
C PRO A 42 -9.65 12.86 14.65
N ALA A 43 -9.11 13.71 13.76
CA ALA A 43 -9.63 15.05 13.53
C ALA A 43 -11.05 14.99 12.96
N THR A 44 -11.33 14.11 11.99
CA THR A 44 -12.67 13.93 11.44
C THR A 44 -13.65 13.41 12.49
N ILE A 45 -13.23 12.45 13.31
CA ILE A 45 -14.06 11.88 14.39
C ILE A 45 -14.38 12.94 15.45
N ALA A 46 -13.38 13.72 15.87
CA ALA A 46 -13.56 14.79 16.86
C ALA A 46 -14.55 15.88 16.40
N LEU A 47 -14.64 16.14 15.10
CA LEU A 47 -15.60 17.10 14.55
C LEU A 47 -17.05 16.62 14.58
N HIS A 48 -17.28 15.30 14.53
CA HIS A 48 -18.63 14.71 14.47
C HIS A 48 -19.12 14.18 15.82
N LEU A 49 -18.21 13.94 16.78
CA LEU A 49 -18.53 13.33 18.06
C LEU A 49 -18.29 14.31 19.21
N HIS A 50 -19.38 14.72 19.86
CA HIS A 50 -19.35 15.63 21.02
C HIS A 50 -18.88 14.98 22.34
N SER A 51 -18.59 13.67 22.36
CA SER A 51 -18.22 12.93 23.58
C SER A 51 -16.98 12.05 23.38
N SER A 52 -15.97 12.27 24.23
CA SER A 52 -14.69 11.53 24.21
C SER A 52 -14.85 10.02 24.43
N LEU A 53 -15.89 9.61 25.19
CA LEU A 53 -16.13 8.19 25.47
C LEU A 53 -16.53 7.42 24.20
N THR A 54 -17.35 8.04 23.34
CA THR A 54 -17.81 7.42 22.09
C THR A 54 -16.65 7.24 21.11
N VAL A 55 -15.69 8.16 21.11
CA VAL A 55 -14.47 8.07 20.29
C VAL A 55 -13.62 6.85 20.68
N ILE A 56 -13.42 6.63 21.99
CA ILE A 56 -12.66 5.47 22.46
C ILE A 56 -13.40 4.17 22.14
N LEU A 57 -14.72 4.15 22.28
CA LEU A 57 -15.54 2.97 22.02
C LEU A 57 -15.50 2.59 20.54
N ILE A 58 -15.62 3.55 19.62
CA ILE A 58 -15.57 3.25 18.18
C ILE A 58 -14.18 2.77 17.75
N TRP A 59 -13.13 3.32 18.34
CA TRP A 59 -11.76 2.85 18.12
C TRP A 59 -11.55 1.44 18.64
N THR A 60 -12.11 1.11 19.81
CA THR A 60 -12.02 -0.23 20.39
C THR A 60 -12.76 -1.25 19.53
N VAL A 61 -13.99 -0.94 19.10
CA VAL A 61 -14.76 -1.81 18.21
C VAL A 61 -14.05 -1.98 16.87
N GLY A 62 -13.55 -0.90 16.27
CA GLY A 62 -12.76 -0.96 15.03
C GLY A 62 -11.49 -1.79 15.18
N GLY A 63 -10.80 -1.66 16.31
CA GLY A 63 -9.63 -2.47 16.65
C GLY A 63 -9.96 -3.96 16.78
N ILE A 64 -11.08 -4.31 17.41
CA ILE A 64 -11.54 -5.71 17.52
C ILE A 64 -11.86 -6.30 16.15
N VAL A 65 -12.58 -5.56 15.30
CA VAL A 65 -12.90 -6.01 13.94
C VAL A 65 -11.62 -6.19 13.11
N SER A 66 -10.68 -5.25 13.21
CA SER A 66 -9.38 -5.32 12.55
C SER A 66 -8.57 -6.53 13.03
N LEU A 67 -8.59 -6.83 14.33
CA LEU A 67 -7.90 -7.98 14.91
C LEU A 67 -8.44 -9.30 14.34
N PHE A 68 -9.76 -9.47 14.26
CA PHE A 68 -10.35 -10.65 13.63
C PHE A 68 -9.94 -10.78 12.16
N GLY A 69 -9.94 -9.68 11.40
CA GLY A 69 -9.46 -9.67 10.02
C GLY A 69 -7.98 -10.08 9.90
N ALA A 70 -7.12 -9.57 10.80
CA ALA A 70 -5.70 -9.91 10.83
C ALA A 70 -5.47 -11.40 11.13
N LEU A 71 -6.24 -11.98 12.06
CA LEU A 71 -6.17 -13.41 12.37
C LEU A 71 -6.60 -14.27 11.18
N SER A 72 -7.70 -13.92 10.50
CA SER A 72 -8.16 -14.66 9.31
C SER A 72 -7.13 -14.63 8.18
N VAL A 73 -6.50 -13.47 7.94
CA VAL A 73 -5.41 -13.35 6.94
C VAL A 73 -4.16 -14.12 7.40
N GLY A 74 -3.88 -14.15 8.70
CA GLY A 74 -2.80 -14.95 9.27
C GLY A 74 -2.98 -16.46 9.03
N GLU A 75 -4.18 -16.99 9.24
CA GLU A 75 -4.52 -18.40 8.94
C GLU A 75 -4.39 -18.71 7.45
N LEU A 76 -4.82 -17.81 6.57
CA LEU A 76 -4.63 -17.94 5.12
C LEU A 76 -3.13 -17.93 4.75
N GLY A 77 -2.33 -17.10 5.41
CA GLY A 77 -0.89 -16.99 5.19
C GLY A 77 -0.10 -18.23 5.59
N THR A 78 -0.51 -18.92 6.65
CA THR A 78 0.11 -20.19 7.04
C THR A 78 -0.35 -21.35 6.16
N MET A 79 -1.60 -21.33 5.69
CA MET A 79 -2.15 -22.36 4.80
C MET A 79 -1.57 -22.29 3.38
N MET A 80 -1.26 -21.10 2.88
CA MET A 80 -0.71 -20.88 1.53
C MET A 80 0.61 -20.08 1.57
N PRO A 81 1.76 -20.73 1.88
CA PRO A 81 3.07 -20.08 1.99
C PRO A 81 3.70 -19.81 0.62
N LYS A 82 2.94 -19.22 -0.31
CA LYS A 82 3.40 -18.80 -1.65
C LYS A 82 3.69 -17.29 -1.62
N ALA A 83 4.78 -16.87 -2.27
CA ALA A 83 5.07 -15.45 -2.46
C ALA A 83 4.01 -14.81 -3.38
N GLY A 84 3.22 -13.87 -2.86
CA GLY A 84 2.21 -13.14 -3.62
C GLY A 84 1.00 -12.62 -2.84
N GLY A 85 0.93 -12.85 -1.52
CA GLY A 85 -0.02 -12.17 -0.62
C GLY A 85 -1.49 -12.32 -1.02
N GLN A 86 -2.26 -11.24 -0.93
CA GLN A 86 -3.71 -11.23 -1.22
C GLN A 86 -4.05 -11.69 -2.66
N TYR A 87 -3.17 -11.43 -3.62
CA TYR A 87 -3.36 -11.88 -5.01
C TYR A 87 -3.42 -13.41 -5.11
N VAL A 88 -2.56 -14.11 -4.35
CA VAL A 88 -2.57 -15.58 -4.34
C VAL A 88 -3.85 -16.11 -3.72
N TYR A 89 -4.34 -15.49 -2.64
CA TYR A 89 -5.59 -15.90 -2.00
C TYR A 89 -6.79 -15.72 -2.93
N LEU A 90 -6.90 -14.58 -3.61
CA LEU A 90 -7.99 -14.32 -4.56
C LEU A 90 -7.91 -15.24 -5.78
N ARG A 91 -6.70 -15.48 -6.29
CA ARG A 91 -6.49 -16.36 -7.44
C ARG A 91 -6.84 -17.81 -7.11
N GLU A 92 -6.49 -18.29 -5.92
CA GLU A 92 -6.78 -19.66 -5.49
C GLU A 92 -8.27 -19.85 -5.14
N ALA A 93 -8.91 -18.86 -4.51
CA ALA A 93 -10.31 -18.94 -4.08
C ALA A 93 -11.34 -18.69 -5.20
N TYR A 94 -11.06 -17.75 -6.11
CA TYR A 94 -12.02 -17.30 -7.13
C TYR A 94 -11.57 -17.59 -8.57
N GLY A 95 -10.30 -17.96 -8.78
CA GLY A 95 -9.74 -18.27 -10.09
C GLY A 95 -8.94 -17.13 -10.73
N PRO A 96 -8.29 -17.39 -11.88
CA PRO A 96 -7.27 -16.52 -12.46
C PRO A 96 -7.79 -15.15 -12.93
N ILE A 97 -9.04 -15.05 -13.36
CA ILE A 97 -9.66 -13.80 -13.84
C ILE A 97 -9.80 -12.79 -12.69
N TRP A 98 -10.18 -13.25 -11.50
CA TRP A 98 -10.37 -12.39 -10.32
C TRP A 98 -9.05 -11.90 -9.73
N GLY A 99 -8.00 -12.74 -9.78
CA GLY A 99 -6.65 -12.30 -9.47
C GLY A 99 -6.17 -11.20 -10.44
N PHE A 100 -6.41 -11.37 -11.74
CA PHE A 100 -6.06 -10.36 -12.74
C PHE A 100 -6.81 -9.03 -12.54
N LEU A 101 -8.13 -9.09 -12.30
CA LEU A 101 -8.94 -7.91 -12.01
C LEU A 101 -8.49 -7.18 -10.73
N TYR A 102 -8.12 -7.91 -9.68
CA TYR A 102 -7.57 -7.31 -8.48
C TYR A 102 -6.25 -6.58 -8.75
N GLY A 103 -5.33 -7.23 -9.48
CA GLY A 103 -4.06 -6.62 -9.87
C GLY A 103 -4.27 -5.35 -10.71
N TRP A 104 -5.20 -5.39 -11.66
CA TRP A 104 -5.55 -4.24 -12.50
C TRP A 104 -6.20 -3.11 -11.70
N ALA A 105 -7.13 -3.43 -10.79
CA ALA A 105 -7.77 -2.45 -9.92
C ALA A 105 -6.79 -1.79 -8.93
N ALA A 106 -5.88 -2.57 -8.34
CA ALA A 106 -4.83 -2.06 -7.48
C ALA A 106 -3.88 -1.13 -8.24
N PHE A 107 -3.46 -1.53 -9.45
CA PHE A 107 -2.64 -0.71 -10.33
C PHE A 107 -3.35 0.61 -10.70
N ALA A 108 -4.61 0.54 -11.12
CA ALA A 108 -5.42 1.71 -11.45
C ALA A 108 -5.56 2.65 -10.25
N CYS A 109 -5.92 2.14 -9.07
CA CYS A 109 -6.06 2.94 -7.84
C CYS A 109 -4.77 3.70 -7.48
N ILE A 110 -3.62 3.03 -7.54
CA ILE A 110 -2.32 3.64 -7.23
C ILE A 110 -1.94 4.71 -8.28
N ASN A 111 -2.22 4.43 -9.56
CA ASN A 111 -1.82 5.30 -10.66
C ASN A 111 -2.76 6.50 -10.86
N ASP A 112 -4.08 6.33 -10.69
CA ASP A 112 -5.09 7.38 -10.89
C ASP A 112 -5.13 8.41 -9.77
N LEU A 113 -4.66 8.08 -8.57
CA LEU A 113 -4.66 9.00 -7.44
C LEU A 113 -3.75 10.23 -7.66
N ARG A 114 -2.79 10.14 -8.61
CA ARG A 114 -1.85 11.24 -8.92
C ARG A 114 -2.32 12.23 -10.00
N PRO A 115 -2.93 11.82 -11.13
CA PRO A 115 -3.44 12.76 -12.14
C PRO A 115 -4.80 13.37 -11.80
N LEU A 116 -5.69 12.65 -11.10
CA LEU A 116 -7.05 13.13 -10.83
C LEU A 116 -7.06 14.32 -9.84
N SER A 117 -6.13 14.36 -8.89
CA SER A 117 -5.96 15.48 -7.95
C SER A 117 -5.54 16.79 -8.64
N ARG A 118 -4.79 16.72 -9.74
CA ARG A 118 -4.43 17.90 -10.56
C ARG A 118 -5.61 18.47 -11.35
N ILE A 119 -6.58 17.64 -11.72
CA ILE A 119 -7.77 18.06 -12.46
C ILE A 119 -8.85 18.59 -11.51
N LEU A 120 -8.94 18.01 -10.31
CA LEU A 120 -9.92 18.40 -9.29
C LEU A 120 -9.49 19.64 -8.49
N PHE A 121 -8.18 19.86 -8.30
CA PHE A 121 -7.61 21.06 -7.66
C PHE A 121 -6.60 21.78 -8.56
N PRO A 122 -7.03 22.38 -9.67
CA PRO A 122 -6.14 23.08 -10.59
C PRO A 122 -5.57 24.39 -10.00
N ASP A 123 -6.25 25.00 -9.03
CA ASP A 123 -5.94 26.34 -8.51
C ASP A 123 -4.66 26.40 -7.63
N GLU A 124 -4.40 25.35 -6.83
CA GLU A 124 -3.24 25.29 -5.93
C GLU A 124 -1.90 25.44 -6.70
N SER A 125 -1.81 24.78 -7.86
CA SER A 125 -0.60 24.80 -8.70
C SER A 125 -0.32 26.18 -9.31
N ARG A 126 -1.35 27.01 -9.48
CA ARG A 126 -1.23 28.33 -10.11
C ARG A 126 -0.71 29.38 -9.12
N GLY A 127 -0.98 29.21 -7.82
CA GLY A 127 -0.48 30.10 -6.77
C GLY A 127 1.01 29.99 -6.52
N ASP A 128 1.55 28.77 -6.61
CA ASP A 128 2.98 28.49 -6.42
C ASP A 128 3.85 29.10 -7.54
N ASP A 129 3.35 29.07 -8.78
CA ASP A 129 4.04 29.66 -9.93
C ASP A 129 4.09 31.20 -9.82
N LEU A 130 3.02 31.83 -9.33
CA LEU A 130 2.98 33.28 -9.11
C LEU A 130 3.89 33.72 -7.96
N ARG A 131 3.97 32.94 -6.88
CA ARG A 131 4.94 33.18 -5.79
C ARG A 131 6.38 33.00 -6.25
N ARG A 132 6.70 31.95 -7.03
CA ARG A 132 8.04 31.73 -7.56
C ARG A 132 8.49 32.85 -8.50
N ASN A 133 7.58 33.31 -9.37
CA ASN A 133 7.88 34.41 -10.30
C ASN A 133 8.16 35.73 -9.57
N HIS A 134 7.48 35.97 -8.43
CA HIS A 134 7.75 37.15 -7.60
C HIS A 134 9.11 37.12 -6.90
N ILE A 135 9.60 35.94 -6.50
CA ILE A 135 10.89 35.79 -5.80
C ILE A 135 12.07 35.94 -6.76
N HIS A 136 11.98 35.44 -7.99
CA HIS A 136 13.04 35.65 -8.98
C HIS A 136 13.15 37.13 -9.39
N ARG A 137 12.03 37.84 -9.49
CA ARG A 137 12.00 39.25 -9.92
C ARG A 137 12.48 40.25 -8.85
N SER A 138 12.69 39.80 -7.62
CA SER A 138 13.34 40.58 -6.55
C SER A 138 14.84 40.35 -6.47
N SER A 139 15.38 39.27 -7.06
CA SER A 139 16.82 38.98 -7.02
C SER A 139 17.61 39.61 -8.18
N ASP A 140 16.93 39.98 -9.28
CA ASP A 140 17.56 40.65 -10.45
C ASP A 140 17.60 42.19 -10.31
N ARG A 141 17.27 42.74 -9.13
CA ARG A 141 17.16 44.19 -8.90
C ARG A 141 18.18 44.78 -7.94
N ASP A 142 19.13 43.97 -7.47
CA ASP A 142 20.30 44.37 -6.69
C ASP A 142 21.59 44.00 -7.44
#